data_AF-A0A7R9ZDR3-F1
#
_entry.id   AF-A0A7R9ZDR3-F1
#
_cell.length_a   1.000
_cell.length_b   1.000
_cell.length_c   1.000
_cell.angle_alpha   90.00
_cell.angle_beta   90.00
_cell.angle_gamma   90.00
#
_symmetry.space_group_name_H-M   'P 1'
#
loop_
_entity.id
_entity.type
_entity.pdbx_description
1 polymer ?
#
loop_
_entity_poly.entity_id
_entity_poly.type
_entity_poly.pdbx_seq_one_letter_code
_entity_poly.pdbx_strand_id
1 'polypeptide(L)'
;QLKKMILLRPQLLLYSVCNLSAKVKFFREELGMSHEEFVRMIRTVPLVLAYSVENRLRPTVEFLRTEIGSSKWKWIAYRYPQIFSYSLENTLRPKCRFFLETLQLTNPSDVSQVASKFPPTLWLPEDTILS
;
A
#
# COMPACT_ATOMS: atom_id res chain seq x y z
N GLN A 1 -12.01 -16.84 -13.81
CA GLN A 1 -10.81 -15.98 -13.96
C GLN A 1 -9.74 -16.27 -12.90
N LEU A 2 -10.11 -16.49 -11.62
CA LEU A 2 -9.20 -16.89 -10.55
C LEU A 2 -8.27 -18.07 -10.88
N LYS A 3 -8.79 -19.11 -11.56
CA LYS A 3 -7.99 -20.27 -12.04
C LYS A 3 -6.76 -19.85 -12.84
N LYS A 4 -6.88 -18.89 -13.77
CA LYS A 4 -5.73 -18.41 -14.57
C LYS A 4 -4.69 -17.67 -13.72
N MET A 5 -5.12 -16.94 -12.69
CA MET A 5 -4.21 -16.22 -11.79
C MET A 5 -3.43 -17.18 -10.88
N ILE A 6 -4.12 -18.20 -10.37
CA ILE A 6 -3.50 -19.30 -9.62
C ILE A 6 -2.47 -20.04 -10.49
N LEU A 7 -2.82 -20.33 -11.74
CA LEU A 7 -1.90 -21.00 -12.68
C LEU A 7 -0.66 -20.16 -13.00
N LEU A 8 -0.79 -18.83 -13.07
CA LEU A 8 0.33 -17.93 -13.31
C LEU A 8 1.25 -17.77 -12.10
N ARG A 9 0.71 -17.91 -10.88
CA ARG A 9 1.47 -17.80 -9.62
C ARG A 9 0.94 -18.79 -8.59
N PRO A 10 1.38 -20.07 -8.63
CA PRO A 10 0.94 -21.12 -7.71
C PRO A 10 1.16 -20.79 -6.24
N GLN A 11 2.13 -19.92 -5.93
CA GLN A 11 2.35 -19.38 -4.58
C GLN A 11 1.11 -18.68 -3.99
N LEU A 12 0.17 -18.22 -4.81
CA LEU A 12 -1.13 -17.73 -4.35
C LEU A 12 -1.95 -18.80 -3.59
N LEU A 13 -1.68 -20.10 -3.83
CA LEU A 13 -2.29 -21.20 -3.09
C LEU A 13 -1.72 -21.33 -1.67
N LEU A 14 -0.48 -20.89 -1.43
CA LEU A 14 0.13 -20.84 -0.10
C LEU A 14 -0.47 -19.71 0.74
N TYR A 15 -0.88 -18.63 0.09
CA TYR A 15 -1.45 -17.45 0.74
C TYR A 15 -2.96 -17.61 0.99
N SER A 16 -3.32 -18.62 1.79
CA SER A 16 -4.65 -18.88 2.36
C SER A 16 -5.82 -18.65 1.40
N VAL A 17 -6.14 -19.71 0.64
CA VAL A 17 -7.38 -19.82 -0.15
C VAL A 17 -8.63 -19.52 0.71
N CYS A 18 -8.55 -19.75 2.02
CA CYS A 18 -9.63 -19.57 2.98
C CYS A 18 -10.08 -18.12 3.19
N ASN A 19 -9.30 -17.12 2.76
CA ASN A 19 -9.66 -15.72 3.01
C ASN A 19 -9.52 -14.78 1.80
N LEU A 20 -9.48 -15.34 0.59
CA LEU A 20 -9.45 -14.52 -0.63
C LEU A 20 -10.74 -13.71 -0.79
N SER A 21 -11.89 -14.26 -0.39
CA SER A 21 -13.18 -13.55 -0.42
C SER A 21 -13.14 -12.26 0.41
N ALA A 22 -12.61 -12.31 1.64
CA ALA A 22 -12.48 -11.13 2.48
C ALA A 22 -11.53 -10.08 1.88
N LYS A 23 -10.44 -10.51 1.22
CA LYS A 23 -9.51 -9.60 0.53
C LYS A 23 -10.18 -8.95 -0.69
N VAL A 24 -10.92 -9.73 -1.47
CA VAL A 24 -11.70 -9.20 -2.61
C VAL A 24 -12.72 -8.19 -2.12
N LYS A 25 -13.47 -8.51 -1.06
CA LYS A 25 -14.43 -7.60 -0.42
C LYS A 25 -13.75 -6.32 0.05
N PHE A 26 -12.65 -6.42 0.78
CA PHE A 26 -11.90 -5.27 1.25
C PHE A 26 -11.47 -4.35 0.09
N PHE A 27 -10.75 -4.87 -0.91
CA PHE A 27 -10.25 -4.04 -1.99
C PHE A 27 -11.36 -3.52 -2.92
N ARG A 28 -12.36 -4.34 -3.26
CA ARG A 28 -13.39 -3.95 -4.24
C ARG A 28 -14.56 -3.22 -3.61
N GLU A 29 -15.08 -3.71 -2.51
CA GLU A 29 -16.28 -3.15 -1.87
C GLU A 29 -15.90 -1.99 -0.95
N GLU A 30 -14.89 -2.16 -0.08
CA GLU A 30 -14.54 -1.11 0.89
C GLU A 30 -13.69 0.01 0.28
N LEU A 31 -12.69 -0.33 -0.55
CA LEU A 31 -11.86 0.69 -1.20
C LEU A 31 -12.47 1.20 -2.52
N GLY A 32 -13.48 0.51 -3.06
CA GLY A 32 -14.13 0.85 -4.32
C GLY A 32 -13.27 0.58 -5.56
N MET A 33 -12.37 -0.40 -5.49
CA MET A 33 -11.48 -0.75 -6.61
C MET A 33 -12.27 -1.49 -7.71
N SER A 34 -12.06 -1.07 -8.96
CA SER A 34 -12.58 -1.81 -10.11
C SER A 34 -11.98 -3.21 -10.20
N HIS A 35 -12.64 -4.10 -10.94
CA HIS A 35 -12.16 -5.46 -11.13
C HIS A 35 -10.80 -5.47 -11.86
N GLU A 36 -10.65 -4.61 -12.86
CA GLU A 36 -9.45 -4.47 -13.68
C GLU A 36 -8.24 -3.98 -12.86
N GLU A 37 -8.47 -3.00 -11.97
CA GLU A 37 -7.44 -2.51 -11.05
C GLU A 37 -7.01 -3.59 -10.06
N PHE A 38 -7.97 -4.33 -9.49
CA PHE A 38 -7.68 -5.42 -8.55
C PHE A 38 -6.88 -6.54 -9.22
N VAL A 39 -7.29 -6.96 -10.42
CA VAL A 39 -6.56 -7.97 -11.20
C VAL A 39 -5.16 -7.47 -11.55
N ARG A 40 -5.00 -6.20 -11.94
CA ARG A 40 -3.69 -5.60 -12.22
C ARG A 40 -2.80 -5.61 -10.99
N MET A 41 -3.32 -5.18 -9.84
CA MET A 41 -2.61 -5.13 -8.57
C MET A 41 -2.07 -6.51 -8.16
N ILE A 42 -2.89 -7.57 -8.27
CA ILE A 42 -2.44 -8.93 -7.92
C ILE A 42 -1.39 -9.46 -8.91
N ARG A 43 -1.47 -9.07 -10.19
CA ARG A 43 -0.48 -9.48 -11.19
C ARG A 43 0.89 -8.85 -10.95
N THR A 44 0.91 -7.58 -10.51
CA THR A 44 2.15 -6.86 -10.22
C THR A 44 2.72 -7.25 -8.86
N VAL A 45 1.90 -7.25 -7.81
CA VAL A 45 2.32 -7.54 -6.43
C VAL A 45 1.36 -8.55 -5.81
N PRO A 46 1.53 -9.85 -6.11
CA PRO A 46 0.68 -10.91 -5.55
C PRO A 46 0.79 -11.04 -4.03
N LEU A 47 1.92 -10.61 -3.46
CA LEU A 47 2.21 -10.68 -2.03
C LEU A 47 1.21 -9.89 -1.18
N VAL A 48 0.50 -8.91 -1.76
CA VAL A 48 -0.58 -8.21 -1.05
C VAL A 48 -1.65 -9.19 -0.55
N LEU A 49 -1.88 -10.28 -1.28
CA LEU A 49 -2.81 -11.32 -0.86
C LEU A 49 -2.27 -12.19 0.27
N ALA A 50 -1.01 -12.07 0.69
CA ALA A 50 -0.50 -12.77 1.87
C ALA A 50 -0.85 -12.05 3.18
N TYR A 51 -1.14 -10.75 3.13
CA TYR A 51 -1.34 -9.93 4.31
C TYR A 51 -2.76 -10.05 4.89
N SER A 52 -2.83 -9.94 6.22
CA SER A 52 -4.10 -9.87 6.95
C SER A 52 -4.83 -8.57 6.64
N VAL A 53 -6.14 -8.66 6.37
CA VAL A 53 -6.98 -7.47 6.16
C VAL A 53 -6.94 -6.59 7.41
N GLU A 54 -7.24 -7.15 8.57
CA GLU A 54 -7.40 -6.39 9.82
C GLU A 54 -6.07 -5.92 10.41
N ASN A 55 -5.01 -6.72 10.30
CA ASN A 55 -3.73 -6.39 10.98
C ASN A 55 -2.74 -5.65 10.07
N ARG A 56 -2.97 -5.60 8.76
CA ARG A 56 -2.01 -5.03 7.82
C ARG A 56 -2.64 -4.13 6.77
N LEU A 57 -3.59 -4.64 5.99
CA LEU A 57 -4.14 -3.89 4.86
C LEU A 57 -4.97 -2.69 5.32
N ARG A 58 -5.93 -2.91 6.23
CA ARG A 58 -6.80 -1.87 6.77
C ARG A 58 -6.01 -0.80 7.55
N PRO A 59 -5.08 -1.13 8.46
CA PRO A 59 -4.24 -0.13 9.11
C PRO A 59 -3.41 0.71 8.13
N THR A 60 -2.87 0.11 7.06
CA THR A 60 -2.08 0.85 6.06
C THR A 60 -2.97 1.80 5.25
N VAL A 61 -4.18 1.38 4.89
CA VAL A 61 -5.16 2.27 4.24
C VAL A 61 -5.52 3.43 5.16
N GLU A 62 -5.76 3.16 6.43
CA GLU A 62 -6.12 4.20 7.39
C GLU A 62 -4.98 5.22 7.55
N PHE A 63 -3.74 4.74 7.70
CA PHE A 63 -2.53 5.59 7.68
C PHE A 63 -2.47 6.50 6.44
N LEU A 64 -2.70 5.95 5.23
CA LEU A 64 -2.71 6.74 4.01
C LEU A 64 -3.84 7.79 3.99
N ARG A 65 -4.98 7.47 4.60
CA ARG A 65 -6.18 8.31 4.62
C ARG A 65 -6.09 9.43 5.65
N THR A 66 -5.53 9.16 6.83
CA THR A 66 -5.56 10.08 7.98
C THR A 66 -4.23 10.72 8.28
N GLU A 67 -3.14 9.95 8.32
CA GLU A 67 -1.81 10.47 8.68
C GLU A 67 -1.14 11.15 7.48
N ILE A 68 -1.20 10.53 6.30
CA ILE A 68 -0.73 11.17 5.06
C ILE A 68 -1.75 12.20 4.54
N GLY A 69 -3.04 11.97 4.80
CA GLY A 69 -4.11 12.91 4.43
C GLY A 69 -4.22 13.19 2.92
N SER A 70 -3.65 12.34 2.06
CA SER A 70 -3.63 12.58 0.62
C SER A 70 -4.97 12.27 -0.02
N SER A 71 -5.52 13.20 -0.79
CA SER A 71 -6.68 12.91 -1.67
C SER A 71 -6.40 11.79 -2.68
N LYS A 72 -5.12 11.48 -2.94
CA LYS A 72 -4.66 10.39 -3.80
C LYS A 72 -4.38 9.09 -3.04
N TRP A 73 -4.79 8.94 -1.78
CA TRP A 73 -4.53 7.72 -0.99
C TRP A 73 -4.96 6.43 -1.72
N LYS A 74 -6.12 6.44 -2.40
CA LYS A 74 -6.58 5.31 -3.22
C LYS A 74 -5.60 5.00 -4.33
N TRP A 75 -5.17 6.04 -5.05
CA TRP A 75 -4.19 5.94 -6.12
C TRP A 75 -2.87 5.34 -5.66
N ILE A 76 -2.39 5.74 -4.49
CA ILE A 76 -1.20 5.16 -3.86
C ILE A 76 -1.42 3.67 -3.60
N ALA A 77 -2.51 3.31 -2.91
CA ALA A 77 -2.80 1.93 -2.53
C ALA A 77 -2.87 0.97 -3.73
N TYR A 78 -3.43 1.40 -4.86
CA TYR A 78 -3.62 0.51 -6.01
C TYR A 78 -2.46 0.55 -7.04
N ARG A 79 -1.77 1.69 -7.20
CA ARG A 79 -0.60 1.79 -8.10
C ARG A 79 0.70 1.37 -7.46
N TYR A 80 0.79 1.51 -6.14
CA TYR A 80 1.96 1.15 -5.35
C TYR A 80 1.60 0.15 -4.25
N PRO A 81 1.03 -1.03 -4.60
CA PRO A 81 0.61 -2.04 -3.63
C PRO A 81 1.74 -2.58 -2.74
N GLN A 82 3.00 -2.37 -3.10
CA GLN A 82 4.14 -2.67 -2.24
C GLN A 82 4.09 -1.92 -0.90
N ILE A 83 3.36 -0.81 -0.79
CA ILE A 83 3.23 -0.09 0.49
C ILE A 83 2.74 -1.00 1.62
N PHE A 84 1.84 -1.94 1.30
CA PHE A 84 1.33 -2.94 2.26
C PHE A 84 2.41 -3.90 2.77
N SER A 85 3.58 -3.94 2.12
CA SER A 85 4.71 -4.76 2.53
C SER A 85 5.57 -4.10 3.60
N TYR A 86 5.41 -2.80 3.85
CA TYR A 86 6.20 -2.05 4.81
C TYR A 86 5.50 -1.87 6.17
N SER A 87 6.29 -1.88 7.23
CA SER A 87 5.78 -1.70 8.60
C SER A 87 5.38 -0.25 8.83
N LEU A 88 4.21 -0.04 9.45
CA LEU A 88 3.82 1.30 9.88
C LEU A 88 4.80 1.87 10.89
N GLU A 89 5.13 1.10 11.94
CA GLU A 89 5.97 1.57 13.03
C GLU A 89 7.46 1.63 12.67
N ASN A 90 7.93 0.70 11.84
CA ASN A 90 9.37 0.56 11.57
C ASN A 90 9.79 1.16 10.23
N THR A 91 8.84 1.58 9.39
CA THR A 91 9.18 2.14 8.06
C THR A 91 8.36 3.39 7.76
N LEU A 92 7.04 3.28 7.65
CA LEU A 92 6.23 4.36 7.07
C LEU A 92 6.13 5.60 7.97
N ARG A 93 5.86 5.43 9.27
CA ARG A 93 5.85 6.56 10.22
C ARG A 93 7.24 7.13 10.50
N PRO A 94 8.31 6.30 10.69
CA PRO A 94 9.67 6.82 10.72
C PRO A 94 10.01 7.66 9.49
N LYS A 95 9.56 7.26 8.30
CA LYS A 95 9.79 8.03 7.09
C LYS A 95 9.06 9.38 7.09
N CYS A 96 7.84 9.43 7.61
CA CYS A 96 7.14 10.70 7.82
C CYS A 96 7.92 11.61 8.77
N ARG A 97 8.44 11.07 9.88
CA ARG A 97 9.29 11.84 10.82
C ARG A 97 10.55 12.36 10.14
N PHE A 98 11.25 11.55 9.34
CA PHE A 98 12.39 11.99 8.53
C PHE A 98 12.04 13.20 7.66
N PHE A 99 10.89 13.19 6.97
CA PHE A 99 10.46 14.33 6.17
C PHE A 99 10.19 15.59 7.01
N LEU A 100 9.49 15.45 8.13
CA LEU A 100 9.10 16.58 8.98
C LEU A 100 10.30 17.16 9.75
N GLU A 101 11.13 16.30 10.35
CA GLU A 101 12.18 16.66 11.30
C GLU A 101 13.53 16.90 10.59
N THR A 102 13.93 16.03 9.66
CA THR A 102 15.24 16.10 9.00
C THR A 102 15.21 17.01 7.78
N LEU A 103 14.19 16.87 6.93
CA LEU A 103 14.05 17.73 5.74
C LEU A 103 13.30 19.04 6.02
N GLN A 104 12.90 19.28 7.27
CA GLN A 104 12.24 20.50 7.73
C GLN A 104 10.97 20.86 6.93
N LEU A 105 10.24 19.83 6.47
CA LEU A 105 8.95 19.97 5.81
C LEU A 105 7.86 20.24 6.85
N THR A 106 7.85 21.45 7.40
CA THR A 106 7.09 21.82 8.60
C THR A 106 5.59 22.00 8.37
N ASN A 107 5.12 22.07 7.11
CA ASN A 107 3.69 22.14 6.86
C ASN A 107 3.08 20.72 6.95
N PRO A 108 1.98 20.51 7.69
CA PRO A 108 1.31 19.21 7.80
C PRO A 108 0.95 18.57 6.45
N SER A 109 0.80 19.37 5.38
CA SER A 109 0.50 18.88 4.04
C SER A 109 1.72 18.47 3.20
N ASP A 110 2.95 18.76 3.63
CA ASP A 110 4.15 18.55 2.81
C ASP A 110 4.41 17.07 2.54
N VAL A 111 4.33 16.23 3.57
CA VAL A 111 4.45 14.76 3.44
C VAL A 111 3.40 14.23 2.47
N SER A 112 2.19 14.78 2.52
CA SER A 112 1.11 14.46 1.58
C SER A 112 1.48 14.79 0.15
N GLN A 113 2.08 15.95 -0.10
CA GLN A 113 2.51 16.36 -1.44
C GLN A 113 3.62 15.48 -1.98
N VAL A 114 4.62 15.17 -1.16
CA VAL A 114 5.74 14.29 -1.53
C VAL A 114 5.21 12.90 -1.88
N ALA A 115 4.41 12.30 -0.99
CA ALA A 115 3.78 11.00 -1.23
C ALA A 115 2.88 11.00 -2.48
N SER A 116 2.15 12.09 -2.73
CA SER A 116 1.23 12.21 -3.88
C SER A 116 1.93 12.39 -5.22
N LYS A 117 3.18 12.86 -5.23
CA LYS A 117 4.01 13.02 -6.43
C LYS A 117 4.84 11.76 -6.69
N PHE A 118 5.46 11.21 -5.65
CA PHE A 118 6.29 10.01 -5.76
C PHE A 118 6.13 9.13 -4.50
N PRO A 119 5.12 8.24 -4.46
CA PRO A 119 4.85 7.40 -3.30
C PRO A 119 6.03 6.56 -2.77
N PRO A 120 6.95 6.05 -3.62
CA PRO A 120 8.10 5.29 -3.14
C PRO A 120 8.95 5.99 -2.09
N THR A 121 8.95 7.32 -2.04
CA THR A 121 9.62 8.10 -0.99
C THR A 121 9.23 7.67 0.43
N LEU A 122 8.02 7.11 0.64
CA LEU A 122 7.55 6.61 1.93
C LEU A 122 8.27 5.34 2.43
N TRP A 123 9.03 4.64 1.58
CA TRP A 123 9.75 3.42 1.97
C TRP A 123 11.11 3.25 1.29
N LEU A 124 11.58 4.22 0.53
CA LEU A 124 12.94 4.23 -0.01
C LEU A 124 13.97 4.53 1.10
N PRO A 125 15.21 4.02 0.97
CA PRO A 125 16.32 4.42 1.82
C PRO A 125 16.55 5.93 1.79
N GLU A 126 17.02 6.50 2.89
CA GLU A 126 17.26 7.95 3.02
C GLU A 126 18.36 8.43 2.09
N ASP A 127 19.42 7.64 1.95
CA ASP A 127 20.51 7.92 1.02
C ASP A 127 20.03 8.07 -0.43
N THR A 128 18.99 7.31 -0.83
CA THR A 128 18.37 7.41 -2.16
C THR A 128 17.53 8.67 -2.33
N ILE A 129 17.04 9.25 -1.22
CA ILE A 129 16.23 10.48 -1.25
C ILE A 129 17.13 11.72 -1.24
N LEU A 130 18.30 11.62 -0.59
CA LEU A 130 19.26 12.70 -0.41
C LEU A 130 20.29 12.83 -1.56
N SER A 131 20.42 11.80 -2.40
CA SER A 131 21.28 11.78 -3.59
C SER A 131 20.68 12.51 -4.78
#